data_AF-A0A2N3I1Q0-F1
#
_entry.id   AF-A0A2N3I1Q0-F1
#
_cell.length_a   1.000
_cell.length_b   1.000
_cell.length_c   1.000
_cell.angle_alpha   90.00
_cell.angle_beta   90.00
_cell.angle_gamma   90.00
#
_symmetry.space_group_name_H-M   'P 1'
#
loop_
_entity.id
_entity.type
_entity.pdbx_description
1 polymer ?
#
loop_
_entity_poly.entity_id
_entity_poly.type
_entity_poly.pdbx_seq_one_letter_code
_entity_poly.pdbx_strand_id
1 'polypeptide(L)'
;MILSEIQKQNYFNLCGEPCLLTELNGRFFTSKPYNNEFYKFSPWQFTYLFDSEKGYLICELSHEIAKNRLYGWDHNGNELSGEILINYFNRNTDAFNSNDGNRLVS
;
A
#
# COMPACT_ATOMS: atom_id res chain seq x y z
N MET A 1 -16.81 -8.71 -0.26
CA MET A 1 -15.64 -7.82 -0.28
C MET A 1 -14.57 -8.53 -1.10
N ILE A 2 -14.41 -8.19 -2.39
CA ILE A 2 -13.56 -8.97 -3.29
C ILE A 2 -12.80 -8.01 -4.21
N LEU A 3 -11.49 -7.91 -4.00
CA LEU A 3 -10.58 -7.36 -5.01
C LEU A 3 -10.70 -8.19 -6.29
N SER A 4 -10.64 -7.54 -7.45
CA SER A 4 -10.53 -8.27 -8.71
C SER A 4 -9.19 -9.00 -8.80
N GLU A 5 -9.13 -10.05 -9.64
CA GLU A 5 -7.89 -10.81 -9.86
C GLU A 5 -6.76 -9.92 -10.39
N ILE A 6 -7.07 -8.92 -11.21
CA ILE A 6 -6.07 -7.97 -11.72
C ILE A 6 -5.52 -7.07 -10.59
N GLN A 7 -6.36 -6.62 -9.65
CA GLN A 7 -5.90 -5.88 -8.48
C GLN A 7 -5.01 -6.74 -7.58
N LYS A 8 -5.37 -8.02 -7.36
CA LYS A 8 -4.54 -8.97 -6.60
C LYS A 8 -3.19 -9.20 -7.27
N GLN A 9 -3.16 -9.29 -8.59
CA GLN A 9 -1.92 -9.43 -9.35
C GLN A 9 -1.03 -8.18 -9.22
N ASN A 10 -1.61 -6.99 -9.33
CA ASN A 10 -0.87 -5.72 -9.14
C ASN A 10 -0.30 -5.60 -7.72
N TYR A 11 -1.09 -5.98 -6.71
CA TYR A 11 -0.65 -6.07 -5.31
C TYR A 11 0.57 -6.99 -5.16
N PHE A 12 0.49 -8.21 -5.68
CA PHE A 12 1.56 -9.21 -5.60
C PHE A 12 2.83 -8.75 -6.34
N ASN A 13 2.65 -8.14 -7.52
CA ASN A 13 3.76 -7.60 -8.29
C ASN A 13 4.52 -6.54 -7.48
N LEU A 14 3.80 -5.71 -6.74
CA LEU A 14 4.35 -4.61 -5.97
C LEU A 14 5.04 -5.06 -4.66
N CYS A 15 4.37 -5.87 -3.84
CA CYS A 15 4.89 -6.25 -2.51
C CYS A 15 5.51 -7.66 -2.44
N GLY A 16 5.26 -8.52 -3.42
CA GLY A 16 5.77 -9.89 -3.45
C GLY A 16 4.99 -10.89 -2.59
N GLU A 17 4.00 -10.44 -1.84
CA GLU A 17 3.17 -11.27 -0.98
C GLU A 17 1.82 -11.57 -1.62
N PRO A 18 1.28 -12.80 -1.46
CA PRO A 18 -0.06 -13.12 -1.94
C PRO A 18 -1.10 -12.26 -1.23
N CYS A 19 -2.09 -11.81 -2.00
CA CYS A 19 -3.15 -10.95 -1.52
C CYS A 19 -4.17 -11.77 -0.70
N LEU A 20 -3.91 -11.94 0.60
CA LEU A 20 -4.78 -12.70 1.52
C LEU A 20 -5.82 -11.83 2.25
N LEU A 21 -6.03 -10.58 1.80
CA LEU A 21 -6.72 -9.50 2.53
C LEU A 21 -7.92 -9.97 3.35
N THR A 22 -7.67 -10.21 4.64
CA THR A 22 -8.70 -10.40 5.65
C THR A 22 -9.24 -9.07 6.17
N GLU A 23 -8.48 -8.00 5.94
CA GLU A 23 -8.73 -6.63 6.40
C GLU A 23 -8.74 -5.67 5.21
N LEU A 24 -9.47 -4.55 5.34
CA LEU A 24 -9.57 -3.52 4.30
C LEU A 24 -8.29 -2.68 4.18
N ASN A 25 -7.40 -2.73 5.16
CA ASN A 25 -6.13 -2.03 5.14
C ASN A 25 -5.10 -2.81 5.94
N GLY A 26 -3.83 -2.47 5.77
CA GLY A 26 -2.77 -3.10 6.53
C GLY A 26 -1.40 -2.56 6.15
N ARG A 27 -0.41 -2.92 6.98
CA ARG A 27 0.96 -2.44 6.87
C ARG A 27 1.93 -3.54 7.30
N PHE A 28 2.97 -3.78 6.52
CA PHE A 28 4.01 -4.75 6.83
C PHE A 28 5.33 -4.40 6.12
N PHE A 29 6.42 -5.07 6.51
CA PHE A 29 7.69 -4.93 5.82
C PHE A 29 7.77 -5.92 4.65
N THR A 30 8.13 -5.42 3.48
CA THR A 30 8.39 -6.23 2.28
C THR A 30 9.88 -6.25 1.96
N SER A 31 10.34 -7.42 1.52
CA SER A 31 11.69 -7.63 1.00
C SER A 31 11.83 -7.29 -0.48
N LYS A 32 10.77 -6.85 -1.17
CA LYS A 32 10.85 -6.34 -2.53
C LYS A 32 11.22 -4.86 -2.50
N PRO A 33 12.48 -4.48 -2.80
CA PRO A 33 12.82 -3.09 -2.98
C PRO A 33 12.18 -2.56 -4.26
N TYR A 34 11.78 -1.29 -4.26
CA TYR A 34 11.36 -0.61 -5.48
C TYR A 34 12.53 -0.55 -6.47
N ASN A 35 12.42 -1.26 -7.60
CA ASN A 35 13.23 -1.17 -8.83
C ASN A 35 14.77 -1.08 -8.67
N ASN A 36 15.30 -1.44 -7.50
CA ASN A 36 16.70 -1.23 -7.19
C ASN A 36 17.19 -2.26 -6.17
N GLU A 37 18.01 -3.18 -6.66
CA GLU A 37 18.63 -4.26 -5.88
C GLU A 37 19.59 -3.75 -4.80
N PHE A 38 20.06 -2.50 -4.85
CA PHE A 38 20.92 -1.91 -3.82
C PHE A 38 20.20 -1.72 -2.49
N TYR A 39 18.87 -1.63 -2.46
CA TYR A 39 18.09 -1.54 -1.22
C TYR A 39 17.77 -2.91 -0.60
N LYS A 40 18.36 -4.00 -1.08
CA LYS A 40 18.19 -5.37 -0.55
C LYS A 40 18.41 -5.49 0.97
N PHE A 41 19.14 -4.56 1.57
CA PHE A 41 19.48 -4.57 3.00
C PHE A 41 18.65 -3.60 3.85
N SER A 42 17.77 -2.79 3.26
CA SER A 42 16.86 -1.92 4.00
C SER A 42 15.41 -2.31 3.72
N PRO A 43 14.65 -2.74 4.74
CA PRO A 43 13.28 -3.20 4.55
C PRO A 43 12.40 -2.03 4.10
N TRP A 44 11.62 -2.26 3.04
CA TRP A 44 10.59 -1.32 2.61
C TRP A 44 9.33 -1.61 3.41
N GLN A 45 8.62 -0.56 3.80
CA GLN A 45 7.29 -0.73 4.37
C GLN A 45 6.26 -0.63 3.25
N PHE A 46 5.38 -1.62 3.20
CA PHE A 46 4.26 -1.67 2.31
C PHE A 46 2.99 -1.42 3.11
N THR A 47 2.22 -0.41 2.69
CA THR A 47 0.89 -0.12 3.24
C THR A 47 -0.13 -0.30 2.13
N TYR A 48 -1.30 -0.85 2.45
CA TYR A 48 -2.41 -0.94 1.50
C TYR A 48 -3.73 -0.50 2.14
N LEU A 49 -4.63 -0.04 1.29
CA LEU A 49 -6.01 0.32 1.61
C LEU A 49 -6.90 -0.09 0.44
N PHE A 50 -7.97 -0.80 0.75
CA PHE A 50 -9.03 -1.13 -0.17
C PHE A 50 -10.28 -0.32 0.20
N ASP A 51 -10.69 0.60 -0.67
CA ASP A 51 -11.97 1.28 -0.59
C ASP A 51 -13.02 0.43 -1.31
N SER A 52 -13.82 -0.30 -0.52
CA SER A 52 -14.83 -1.21 -1.08
C SER A 52 -16.01 -0.49 -1.73
N GLU A 53 -16.28 0.77 -1.39
CA GLU A 53 -17.38 1.53 -1.98
C GLU A 53 -17.04 1.95 -3.42
N LYS A 54 -15.78 2.34 -3.63
CA LYS A 54 -15.29 2.77 -4.95
C LYS A 54 -14.60 1.66 -5.74
N GLY A 55 -14.29 0.54 -5.08
CA GLY A 55 -13.53 -0.56 -5.66
C GLY A 55 -12.07 -0.20 -5.91
N TYR A 56 -11.50 0.72 -5.13
CA TYR A 56 -10.12 1.20 -5.31
C TYR A 56 -9.17 0.45 -4.40
N LEU A 57 -8.10 -0.09 -4.99
CA LEU A 57 -6.93 -0.56 -4.25
C LEU A 57 -5.87 0.52 -4.29
N ILE A 58 -5.37 0.92 -3.13
CA ILE A 58 -4.33 1.94 -3.00
C ILE A 58 -3.21 1.34 -2.17
N CYS A 59 -1.99 1.51 -2.65
CA CYS A 59 -0.80 0.95 -2.03
C CYS A 59 0.27 2.03 -1.90
N GLU A 60 1.05 1.95 -0.83
CA GLU A 60 2.21 2.78 -0.60
C GLU A 60 3.44 1.88 -0.39
N LEU A 61 4.53 2.22 -1.07
CA LEU A 61 5.86 1.76 -0.72
C LEU A 61 6.62 2.92 -0.10
N SER A 62 6.91 2.81 1.19
CA SER A 62 7.68 3.79 1.95
C SER A 62 9.00 3.19 2.42
N HIS A 63 9.99 4.05 2.55
CA HIS A 63 11.33 3.70 3.00
C HIS A 63 11.94 4.90 3.69
N GLU A 64 12.60 4.70 4.84
CA GLU A 64 13.06 5.80 5.71
C GLU A 64 13.96 6.82 5.01
N ILE A 65 14.70 6.38 3.99
CA ILE A 65 15.72 7.18 3.29
C ILE A 65 15.26 7.62 1.89
N ALA A 66 14.13 7.10 1.39
CA ALA A 66 13.67 7.37 0.03
C ALA A 66 12.29 8.02 0.02
N LYS A 67 11.94 8.66 -1.10
CA LYS A 67 10.59 9.20 -1.28
C LYS A 67 9.59 8.04 -1.35
N ASN A 68 8.50 8.17 -0.59
CA ASN A 68 7.37 7.27 -0.67
C ASN A 68 6.78 7.29 -2.08
N ARG A 69 6.26 6.15 -2.51
CA ARG A 69 5.57 6.00 -3.78
C ARG A 69 4.17 5.47 -3.56
N LEU A 70 3.22 6.13 -4.20
CA LEU A 70 1.82 5.76 -4.18
C LEU A 70 1.46 5.08 -5.48
N TYR A 71 0.67 4.03 -5.35
CA TYR A 71 0.10 3.27 -6.43
C TYR A 71 -1.38 3.10 -6.15
N GLY A 72 -2.18 2.98 -7.20
CA GLY A 72 -3.54 2.57 -6.99
C GLY A 72 -4.24 2.22 -8.28
N TRP A 73 -5.23 1.35 -8.15
CA TRP A 73 -5.96 0.77 -9.25
C TRP A 73 -7.45 0.71 -8.97
N ASP A 74 -8.24 0.99 -10.00
CA ASP A 74 -9.68 0.71 -9.98
C ASP A 74 -9.96 -0.80 -10.03
N HIS A 75 -11.24 -1.18 -9.97
CA HIS A 75 -11.66 -2.58 -10.02
C HIS A 75 -11.22 -3.31 -11.30
N ASN A 76 -11.03 -2.59 -12.41
CA ASN A 76 -10.62 -3.14 -13.69
C ASN A 76 -9.09 -3.20 -13.83
N GLY A 77 -8.34 -2.74 -12.83
CA GLY A 77 -6.88 -2.70 -12.85
C GLY A 77 -6.30 -1.48 -13.56
N ASN A 78 -7.12 -0.47 -13.90
CA ASN A 78 -6.62 0.79 -14.46
C ASN A 78 -5.99 1.63 -13.36
N GLU A 79 -4.89 2.31 -13.67
CA GLU A 79 -4.23 3.20 -12.71
C GLU A 79 -5.12 4.39 -12.35
N LEU A 80 -5.17 4.69 -11.05
CA LEU A 80 -5.85 5.87 -10.54
C LEU A 80 -5.02 7.12 -10.84
N SER A 81 -5.71 8.25 -11.04
CA SER A 81 -5.04 9.53 -11.26
C SER A 81 -4.25 9.96 -10.02
N GLY A 82 -3.18 10.74 -10.24
CA GLY A 82 -2.37 11.29 -9.14
C GLY A 82 -3.19 12.10 -8.13
N GLU A 83 -4.24 12.80 -8.59
CA GLU A 83 -5.14 13.55 -7.71
C GLU A 83 -5.89 12.64 -6.73
N ILE A 84 -6.39 11.48 -7.21
CA ILE A 84 -7.04 10.48 -6.35
C ILE A 84 -6.00 9.96 -5.34
N LEU A 85 -4.82 9.56 -5.80
CA LEU A 85 -3.77 9.03 -4.92
C LEU A 85 -3.36 10.03 -3.83
N ILE A 86 -3.15 11.30 -4.18
CA ILE A 86 -2.79 12.37 -3.23
C ILE A 86 -3.91 12.59 -2.22
N ASN A 87 -5.17 12.64 -2.67
CA ASN A 87 -6.31 12.79 -1.78
C ASN A 87 -6.39 11.65 -0.76
N TYR A 88 -6.14 10.41 -1.18
CA TYR A 88 -6.12 9.28 -0.28
C TYR A 88 -4.92 9.27 0.65
N PHE A 89 -3.74 9.65 0.16
CA PHE A 89 -2.57 9.79 1.01
C PHE A 89 -2.83 10.79 2.12
N ASN A 90 -3.22 12.03 1.78
CA ASN A 90 -3.50 13.08 2.77
C ASN A 90 -4.59 12.70 3.77
N ARG A 91 -5.65 12.00 3.34
CA ARG A 91 -6.73 11.56 4.23
C ARG A 91 -6.32 10.42 5.15
N ASN A 92 -5.44 9.53 4.70
CA ASN A 92 -5.03 8.36 5.48
C ASN A 92 -3.78 8.62 6.31
N THR A 93 -2.94 9.61 6.01
CA THR A 93 -1.89 10.06 6.94
C THR A 93 -2.50 10.47 8.28
N ASP A 94 -3.68 11.09 8.30
CA ASP A 94 -4.39 11.42 9.54
C ASP A 94 -4.94 10.16 10.25
N ALA A 95 -5.37 9.14 9.50
CA ALA A 95 -5.92 7.89 10.04
C ALA A 95 -4.84 6.92 10.57
N PHE A 96 -3.66 6.88 9.95
CA PHE A 96 -2.54 6.05 10.42
C PHE A 96 -1.78 6.73 11.57
N ASN A 97 -1.58 8.05 11.54
CA ASN A 97 -0.89 8.78 12.61
C ASN A 97 -1.72 8.87 13.91
N SER A 98 -3.05 8.79 13.84
CA SER A 98 -3.90 8.73 15.03
C SER A 98 -3.86 7.37 15.75
N ASN A 99 -3.36 6.32 15.09
CA ASN A 99 -3.19 4.98 15.67
C ASN A 99 -1.76 4.68 16.15
N ASP A 100 -0.74 5.46 15.75
CA ASP A 100 0.64 5.33 16.25
C ASP A 100 0.82 5.84 17.70
N GLY A 101 -0.27 6.24 18.37
CA GLY A 101 -0.28 6.60 19.79
C GLY A 101 -0.27 5.41 20.77
N ASN A 102 -0.34 4.15 20.31
CA ASN A 102 -0.36 3.00 21.21
C ASN A 102 0.13 1.70 20.55
N ARG A 103 1.45 1.53 20.42
CA ARG A 103 2.13 0.21 20.51
C ARG A 103 3.66 0.36 20.50
N LEU A 104 4.19 0.96 21.57
CA LEU A 104 5.48 0.51 22.09
C LEU A 104 5.20 -0.78 22.86
N VAL A 105 5.30 -1.92 22.20
CA VAL A 105 5.38 -3.21 22.90
C VAL A 105 6.75 -3.24 23.56
N SER A 106 6.72 -3.24 24.89
CA SER A 106 7.88 -3.34 25.79
C SER A 106 8.59 -4.68 25.67
#